data_AF-A0A2N6AWR7-F1
#
_entry.id   AF-A0A2N6AWR7-F1
#
_cell.length_a   1.000
_cell.length_b   1.000
_cell.length_c   1.000
_cell.angle_alpha   90.00
_cell.angle_beta   90.00
_cell.angle_gamma   90.00
#
_symmetry.space_group_name_H-M   'P 1'
#
loop_
_entity.id
_entity.type
_entity.pdbx_description
1 polymer ?
#
loop_
_entity_poly.entity_id
_entity_poly.type
_entity_poly.pdbx_seq_one_letter_code
_entity_poly.pdbx_strand_id
1 'polypeptide(L)'
;MALGRNDGHMAKIMIITASTGGGHNQVAMTLEEGFRELGHEAELVDFIKEENKMLEMLVEEGYEILAGRFPKLYGELYKITNREFLDGPFTKLFIRAESRRTWEIIRDKKPDLIIGTHPFAVKLIGALKKSKKIETPFISIVTDFEAHQTYVDQNVDAYVTGSR
;
A
#
# COMPACT_ATOMS: atom_id res chain seq x y z
N MET A 1 16.15 -15.24 12.26
CA MET A 1 16.88 -13.99 12.56
C MET A 1 16.03 -13.20 13.54
N ALA A 2 16.55 -12.96 14.73
CA ALA A 2 15.80 -12.43 15.86
C ALA A 2 15.62 -10.91 15.74
N LEU A 3 14.38 -10.45 15.57
CA LEU A 3 13.98 -9.09 15.96
C LEU A 3 13.80 -9.11 17.48
N GLY A 4 14.92 -9.01 18.17
CA GLY A 4 14.99 -9.15 19.63
C GLY A 4 16.25 -8.49 20.15
N ARG A 5 16.37 -7.18 19.90
CA ARG A 5 17.34 -6.31 20.55
C ARG A 5 16.87 -4.87 20.44
N ASN A 6 16.32 -4.37 21.53
CA ASN A 6 15.99 -2.97 21.70
C ASN A 6 17.29 -2.24 22.07
N ASP A 7 18.04 -1.85 21.06
CA ASP A 7 19.35 -1.20 21.22
C ASP A 7 19.21 0.31 21.55
N GLY A 8 18.02 0.75 22.01
CA GLY A 8 17.71 2.17 22.24
C GLY A 8 17.63 2.99 20.94
N HIS A 9 17.64 2.34 19.77
CA HIS A 9 17.52 3.02 18.49
C HIS A 9 16.05 3.31 18.17
N MET A 10 15.66 4.57 18.28
CA MET A 10 14.36 5.05 17.82
C MET A 10 14.34 5.08 16.29
N ALA A 11 13.62 4.13 15.67
CA ALA A 11 13.43 4.07 14.23
C ALA A 11 12.22 4.90 13.79
N LYS A 12 12.26 5.41 12.57
CA LYS A 12 11.16 6.13 11.90
C LYS A 12 10.45 5.23 10.91
N ILE A 13 9.21 4.87 11.23
CA ILE A 13 8.41 3.92 10.46
C ILE A 13 7.32 4.69 9.72
N MET A 14 7.33 4.59 8.39
CA MET A 14 6.25 5.11 7.55
C MET A 14 5.31 3.98 7.16
N ILE A 15 4.05 4.08 7.57
CA ILE A 15 3.03 3.07 7.28
C ILE A 15 2.10 3.62 6.21
N ILE A 16 1.99 2.89 5.13
CA ILE A 16 1.42 3.29 3.84
C ILE A 16 0.12 2.47 3.67
N THR A 17 -1.03 3.15 3.77
CA THR A 17 -2.38 2.58 3.57
C THR A 17 -3.19 3.32 2.48
N ALA A 18 -4.36 2.79 2.14
CA ALA A 18 -5.32 3.39 1.22
C ALA A 18 -6.70 3.33 1.86
N SER A 19 -7.40 4.49 1.98
CA SER A 19 -8.78 4.57 2.49
C SER A 19 -9.84 3.94 1.58
N THR A 20 -9.67 2.68 1.19
CA THR A 20 -10.59 1.91 0.34
C THR A 20 -11.35 0.80 1.09
N GLY A 21 -11.17 0.66 2.42
CA GLY A 21 -11.89 -0.35 3.21
C GLY A 21 -11.34 -0.55 4.64
N GLY A 22 -12.08 -1.33 5.45
CA GLY A 22 -11.83 -1.48 6.90
C GLY A 22 -10.63 -2.35 7.31
N GLY A 23 -10.21 -3.32 6.49
CA GLY A 23 -9.14 -4.26 6.86
C GLY A 23 -7.73 -3.65 6.78
N HIS A 24 -7.38 -3.02 5.65
CA HIS A 24 -6.06 -2.42 5.42
C HIS A 24 -5.76 -1.29 6.41
N ASN A 25 -6.76 -0.45 6.68
CA ASN A 25 -6.65 0.66 7.61
C ASN A 25 -6.52 0.19 9.06
N GLN A 26 -7.31 -0.82 9.46
CA GLN A 26 -7.21 -1.37 10.81
C GLN A 26 -5.81 -1.94 11.06
N VAL A 27 -5.26 -2.69 10.11
CA VAL A 27 -3.89 -3.23 10.21
C VAL A 27 -2.86 -2.10 10.28
N ALA A 28 -3.02 -1.06 9.47
CA ALA A 28 -2.12 0.09 9.48
C ALA A 28 -2.12 0.80 10.86
N MET A 29 -3.31 1.06 11.42
CA MET A 29 -3.46 1.68 12.74
C MET A 29 -2.88 0.81 13.85
N THR A 30 -3.16 -0.49 13.85
CA THR A 30 -2.60 -1.43 14.84
C THR A 30 -1.07 -1.50 14.76
N LEU A 31 -0.50 -1.44 13.56
CA LEU A 31 0.97 -1.37 13.40
C LEU A 31 1.52 -0.06 13.94
N GLU A 32 0.88 1.07 13.65
CA GLU A 32 1.29 2.38 14.14
C GLU A 32 1.32 2.42 15.68
N GLU A 33 0.24 1.96 16.32
CA GLU A 33 0.15 1.85 17.77
C GLU A 33 1.25 0.93 18.34
N GLY A 34 1.41 -0.27 17.77
CA GLY A 34 2.40 -1.23 18.25
C GLY A 34 3.85 -0.73 18.12
N PHE A 35 4.22 -0.05 17.03
CA PHE A 35 5.56 0.54 16.91
C PHE A 35 5.79 1.68 17.90
N ARG A 36 4.76 2.51 18.15
CA ARG A 36 4.85 3.59 19.15
C ARG A 36 5.01 3.05 20.56
N GLU A 37 4.29 2.00 20.92
CA GLU A 37 4.42 1.32 22.23
C GLU A 37 5.83 0.74 22.45
N LEU A 38 6.48 0.30 21.37
CA LEU A 38 7.87 -0.18 21.39
C LEU A 38 8.92 0.95 21.45
N GLY A 39 8.50 2.21 21.42
CA GLY A 39 9.37 3.38 21.49
C GLY A 39 9.92 3.86 20.14
N HIS A 40 9.27 3.51 19.04
CA HIS A 40 9.60 3.99 17.70
C HIS A 40 8.71 5.17 17.26
N GLU A 41 9.19 6.00 16.34
CA GLU A 41 8.34 6.95 15.64
C GLU A 41 7.59 6.19 14.55
N ALA A 42 6.26 6.23 14.55
CA ALA A 42 5.44 5.67 13.48
C ALA A 42 4.41 6.68 13.00
N GLU A 43 4.20 6.74 11.69
CA GLU A 43 3.25 7.65 11.06
C GLU A 43 2.50 6.98 9.91
N LEU A 44 1.18 7.15 9.90
CA LEU A 44 0.32 6.77 8.79
C LEU A 44 0.36 7.77 7.64
N VAL A 45 0.52 7.27 6.43
CA VAL A 45 0.40 8.00 5.17
C VAL A 45 -0.66 7.32 4.32
N ASP A 46 -1.69 8.07 3.96
CA ASP A 46 -2.76 7.64 3.07
C ASP A 46 -2.63 8.39 1.72
N PHE A 47 -2.41 7.66 0.63
CA PHE A 47 -2.28 8.25 -0.72
C PHE A 47 -3.64 8.46 -1.40
N ILE A 48 -4.72 7.96 -0.80
CA ILE A 48 -6.08 8.16 -1.29
C ILE A 48 -6.75 9.34 -0.58
N LYS A 49 -6.37 9.66 0.66
CA LYS A 49 -6.99 10.78 1.39
C LYS A 49 -6.39 12.17 1.12
N GLU A 50 -7.35 13.09 0.97
CA GLU A 50 -7.35 14.56 0.99
C GLU A 50 -7.16 15.37 -0.30
N GLU A 51 -6.48 14.90 -1.36
CA GLU A 51 -6.24 15.77 -2.54
C GLU A 51 -6.90 15.30 -3.85
N ASN A 52 -7.35 14.04 -3.96
CA ASN A 52 -7.84 13.51 -5.24
C ASN A 52 -9.25 12.89 -5.15
N LYS A 53 -10.23 13.72 -4.75
CA LYS A 53 -11.67 13.39 -4.73
C LYS A 53 -12.18 12.74 -6.03
N MET A 54 -11.55 13.04 -7.17
CA MET A 54 -11.86 12.45 -8.46
C MET A 54 -11.54 10.95 -8.51
N LEU A 55 -10.47 10.51 -7.85
CA LEU A 55 -10.06 9.11 -7.81
C LEU A 55 -10.95 8.31 -6.86
N GLU A 56 -11.29 8.89 -5.71
CA GLU A 56 -12.24 8.35 -4.74
C GLU A 56 -13.62 8.16 -5.40
N MET A 57 -14.14 9.20 -6.06
CA MET A 57 -15.41 9.12 -6.81
C MET A 57 -15.35 8.11 -7.98
N LEU A 58 -14.27 8.07 -8.76
CA LEU A 58 -14.14 7.11 -9.87
C LEU A 58 -14.11 5.66 -9.39
N VAL A 59 -13.50 5.41 -8.23
CA VAL A 59 -13.48 4.09 -7.60
C VAL A 59 -14.84 3.79 -6.99
N GLU A 60 -15.41 4.64 -6.14
CA GLU A 60 -16.70 4.35 -5.51
C GLU A 60 -17.85 4.27 -6.54
N GLU A 61 -18.03 5.26 -7.41
CA GLU A 61 -19.09 5.24 -8.43
C GLU A 61 -18.88 4.15 -9.47
N GLY A 62 -17.63 3.93 -9.91
CA GLY A 62 -17.30 2.89 -10.87
C GLY A 62 -17.56 1.49 -10.32
N TYR A 63 -17.19 1.24 -9.06
CA TYR A 63 -17.37 -0.05 -8.41
C TYR A 63 -18.83 -0.33 -8.05
N GLU A 64 -19.57 0.66 -7.53
CA GLU A 64 -20.99 0.50 -7.21
C GLU A 64 -21.84 0.27 -8.47
N ILE A 65 -21.58 1.00 -9.57
CA ILE A 65 -22.30 0.83 -10.83
C ILE A 65 -22.05 -0.55 -11.44
N LEU A 66 -20.80 -1.03 -11.44
CA LEU A 66 -20.43 -2.34 -11.98
C LEU A 66 -21.01 -3.48 -11.16
N ALA A 67 -20.91 -3.41 -9.82
CA ALA A 67 -21.45 -4.42 -8.91
C ALA A 67 -22.98 -4.46 -8.94
N GLY A 68 -23.65 -3.30 -8.99
CA GLY A 68 -25.10 -3.20 -8.94
C GLY A 68 -25.81 -3.48 -10.27
N ARG A 69 -25.26 -3.02 -11.40
CA ARG A 69 -25.95 -3.11 -12.72
C ARG A 69 -25.47 -4.26 -13.60
N PHE A 70 -24.23 -4.73 -13.44
CA PHE A 70 -23.67 -5.76 -14.33
C PHE A 70 -22.85 -6.81 -13.56
N PRO A 71 -23.46 -7.61 -12.66
CA PRO A 71 -22.74 -8.56 -11.79
C PRO A 71 -21.95 -9.65 -12.54
N LYS A 72 -22.40 -10.05 -13.73
CA LYS A 72 -21.62 -10.96 -14.61
C LYS A 72 -20.41 -10.27 -15.22
N LEU A 73 -20.55 -9.02 -15.65
CA LEU A 73 -19.44 -8.21 -16.15
C LEU A 73 -18.46 -7.89 -15.03
N TYR A 74 -18.94 -7.66 -13.80
CA TYR A 74 -18.12 -7.52 -12.59
C TYR A 74 -17.35 -8.81 -12.29
N GLY A 75 -18.00 -9.98 -12.29
CA GLY A 75 -17.32 -11.26 -12.06
C GLY A 75 -16.30 -11.62 -13.15
N GLU A 76 -16.56 -11.25 -14.41
CA GLU A 76 -15.61 -11.43 -15.52
C GLU A 76 -14.53 -10.34 -15.54
N LEU A 77 -14.86 -9.08 -15.21
CA LEU A 77 -13.86 -8.03 -14.96
C LEU A 77 -12.95 -8.52 -13.87
N TYR A 78 -13.45 -8.91 -12.69
CA TYR A 78 -12.66 -9.41 -11.57
C TYR A 78 -11.70 -10.55 -11.96
N LYS A 79 -12.11 -11.45 -12.87
CA LYS A 79 -11.26 -12.52 -13.41
C LYS A 79 -10.21 -12.03 -14.43
N ILE A 80 -10.53 -11.03 -15.25
CA ILE A 80 -9.67 -10.44 -16.29
C ILE A 80 -8.71 -9.37 -15.70
N THR A 81 -9.21 -8.56 -14.77
CA THR A 81 -8.52 -7.51 -14.02
C THR A 81 -7.47 -8.08 -13.07
N ASN A 82 -7.54 -9.38 -12.77
CA ASN A 82 -6.61 -10.07 -11.88
C ASN A 82 -5.13 -9.98 -12.33
N ARG A 83 -4.87 -9.76 -13.63
CA ARG A 83 -3.54 -9.37 -14.16
C ARG A 83 -3.51 -7.98 -14.78
N GLU A 84 -4.55 -7.59 -15.52
CA GLU A 84 -4.54 -6.34 -16.29
C GLU A 84 -4.83 -5.08 -15.48
N PHE A 85 -5.44 -5.16 -14.29
CA PHE A 85 -5.78 -3.94 -13.53
C PHE A 85 -4.54 -3.26 -12.94
N LEU A 86 -3.51 -4.04 -12.58
CA LEU A 86 -2.27 -3.54 -12.00
C LEU A 86 -1.25 -3.05 -13.02
N ASP A 87 -1.19 -3.67 -14.20
CA ASP A 87 -0.44 -3.13 -15.33
C ASP A 87 -1.32 -2.25 -16.24
N GLY A 88 -2.55 -2.02 -15.80
CA GLY A 88 -3.59 -1.33 -16.53
C GLY A 88 -3.45 0.18 -16.51
N PRO A 89 -4.21 0.87 -17.36
CA PRO A 89 -4.15 2.32 -17.47
C PRO A 89 -4.41 3.02 -16.12
N PHE A 90 -5.32 2.49 -15.31
CA PHE A 90 -5.66 3.06 -13.99
C PHE A 90 -4.48 3.04 -13.02
N THR A 91 -3.85 1.89 -12.81
CA THR A 91 -2.70 1.78 -11.90
C THR A 91 -1.52 2.62 -12.40
N LYS A 92 -1.27 2.66 -13.71
CA LYS A 92 -0.24 3.54 -14.30
C LYS A 92 -0.53 5.02 -14.04
N LEU A 93 -1.80 5.43 -14.18
CA LEU A 93 -2.23 6.79 -13.92
C LEU A 93 -2.08 7.14 -12.43
N PHE A 94 -2.50 6.25 -11.54
CA PHE A 94 -2.34 6.38 -10.09
C PHE A 94 -0.85 6.53 -9.71
N ILE A 95 0.01 5.63 -10.18
CA ILE A 95 1.45 5.70 -9.91
C ILE A 95 2.00 7.04 -10.43
N ARG A 96 1.62 7.46 -11.64
CA ARG A 96 2.08 8.75 -12.20
C ARG A 96 1.62 9.95 -11.37
N ALA A 97 0.40 9.93 -10.85
CA ALA A 97 -0.16 10.99 -10.02
C ALA A 97 0.54 11.06 -8.65
N GLU A 98 0.67 9.93 -7.96
CA GLU A 98 1.12 9.91 -6.56
C GLU A 98 2.63 9.78 -6.40
N SER A 99 3.38 9.27 -7.39
CA SER A 99 4.83 9.03 -7.27
C SER A 99 5.62 10.26 -6.82
N ARG A 100 5.25 11.45 -7.30
CA ARG A 100 5.95 12.68 -6.92
C ARG A 100 5.68 13.03 -5.45
N ARG A 101 4.41 13.05 -5.05
CA ARG A 101 3.99 13.37 -3.67
C ARG A 101 4.59 12.37 -2.68
N THR A 102 4.47 11.07 -2.96
CA THR A 102 5.04 10.01 -2.10
C THR A 102 6.56 10.12 -2.00
N TRP A 103 7.26 10.42 -3.09
CA TRP A 103 8.69 10.65 -3.05
C TRP A 103 9.07 11.87 -2.21
N GLU A 104 8.36 12.99 -2.34
CA GLU A 104 8.60 14.20 -1.53
C GLU A 104 8.38 13.90 -0.04
N ILE A 105 7.31 13.20 0.31
CA ILE A 105 7.04 12.76 1.70
C ILE A 105 8.17 11.87 2.23
N ILE A 106 8.61 10.86 1.47
CA ILE A 106 9.71 9.96 1.89
C ILE A 106 11.03 10.74 2.04
N ARG A 107 11.33 11.63 1.10
CA ARG A 107 12.55 12.46 1.12
C ARG A 107 12.59 13.37 2.35
N ASP A 108 11.45 13.96 2.70
CA ASP A 108 11.39 14.95 3.77
C ASP A 108 11.36 14.27 5.15
N LYS A 109 10.61 13.16 5.29
CA LYS A 109 10.48 12.43 6.55
C LYS A 109 11.64 11.47 6.83
N LYS A 110 12.33 11.00 5.79
CA LYS A 110 13.46 10.06 5.85
C LYS A 110 13.17 8.84 6.76
N PRO A 111 12.13 8.04 6.45
CA PRO A 111 11.85 6.85 7.22
C PRO A 111 12.99 5.82 7.10
N ASP A 112 13.25 5.11 8.19
CA ASP A 112 14.15 3.96 8.24
C ASP A 112 13.49 2.70 7.66
N LEU A 113 12.15 2.65 7.68
CA LEU A 113 11.35 1.55 7.17
C LEU A 113 10.02 2.06 6.59
N ILE A 114 9.61 1.48 5.46
CA ILE A 114 8.29 1.67 4.88
C ILE A 114 7.51 0.35 5.00
N ILE A 115 6.25 0.43 5.43
CA ILE A 115 5.36 -0.72 5.53
C ILE A 115 4.08 -0.44 4.73
N GLY A 116 3.73 -1.29 3.77
CA GLY A 116 2.52 -1.15 2.96
C GLY A 116 1.46 -2.18 3.35
N THR A 117 0.23 -1.75 3.61
CA THR A 117 -0.90 -2.64 3.94
C THR A 117 -1.89 -2.85 2.79
N HIS A 118 -1.65 -2.21 1.64
CA HIS A 118 -2.53 -2.26 0.46
C HIS A 118 -1.74 -2.60 -0.82
N PRO A 119 -2.32 -3.32 -1.82
CA PRO A 119 -1.61 -3.66 -3.06
C PRO A 119 -1.07 -2.46 -3.85
N PHE A 120 -1.77 -1.32 -3.85
CA PHE A 120 -1.28 -0.09 -4.50
C PHE A 120 -0.01 0.47 -3.86
N ALA A 121 0.21 0.24 -2.56
CA ALA A 121 1.47 0.57 -1.90
C ALA A 121 2.65 -0.15 -2.55
N VAL A 122 2.48 -1.44 -2.85
CA VAL A 122 3.51 -2.28 -3.48
C VAL A 122 3.93 -1.69 -4.82
N LYS A 123 2.97 -1.33 -5.67
CA LYS A 123 3.27 -0.79 -7.00
C LYS A 123 3.88 0.61 -6.96
N LEU A 124 3.37 1.46 -6.06
CA LEU A 124 3.86 2.83 -5.91
C LEU A 124 5.30 2.85 -5.38
N ILE A 125 5.57 2.13 -4.29
CA ILE A 125 6.91 2.03 -3.70
C ILE A 125 7.86 1.25 -4.62
N GLY A 126 7.38 0.18 -5.26
CA GLY A 126 8.14 -0.56 -6.25
C GLY A 126 8.58 0.30 -7.43
N ALA A 127 7.71 1.20 -7.93
CA ALA A 127 8.08 2.15 -8.98
C ALA A 127 9.15 3.18 -8.53
N LEU A 128 9.07 3.65 -7.29
CA LEU A 128 10.08 4.56 -6.71
C LEU A 128 11.44 3.87 -6.52
N LYS A 129 11.45 2.63 -6.01
CA LYS A 129 12.68 1.83 -5.87
C LYS A 129 13.28 1.47 -7.24
N LYS A 130 12.45 1.04 -8.20
CA LYS A 130 12.88 0.73 -9.58
C LYS A 130 13.51 1.94 -10.28
N SER A 131 13.01 3.14 -10.01
CA SER A 131 13.57 4.40 -10.52
C SER A 131 14.74 4.95 -9.69
N LYS A 132 15.21 4.21 -8.68
CA LYS A 132 16.31 4.58 -7.77
C LYS A 132 16.07 5.90 -7.03
N LYS A 133 14.81 6.27 -6.81
CA LYS A 133 14.44 7.48 -6.07
C LYS A 133 14.53 7.29 -4.55
N ILE A 134 14.39 6.05 -4.10
CA ILE A 134 14.47 5.64 -2.70
C ILE A 134 15.19 4.29 -2.61
N GLU A 135 15.90 4.08 -1.50
CA GLU A 135 16.53 2.80 -1.15
C GLU A 135 16.00 2.26 0.19
N THR A 136 15.06 2.97 0.81
CA THR A 136 14.46 2.58 2.10
C THR A 136 13.86 1.17 2.04
N PRO A 137 14.13 0.32 3.05
CA PRO A 137 13.49 -0.99 3.16
C PRO A 137 11.96 -0.89 3.11
N PHE A 138 11.34 -1.83 2.40
CA PHE A 138 9.91 -1.90 2.17
C PHE A 138 9.38 -3.30 2.50
N ILE A 139 8.44 -3.35 3.44
CA ILE A 139 7.72 -4.55 3.84
C ILE A 139 6.27 -4.45 3.40
N SER A 140 5.75 -5.51 2.77
CA SER A 140 4.35 -5.61 2.42
C SER A 140 3.60 -6.54 3.37
N ILE A 141 2.55 -6.02 4.00
CA ILE A 141 1.63 -6.78 4.84
C ILE A 141 0.45 -7.21 3.97
N VAL A 142 0.39 -8.51 3.67
CA VAL A 142 -0.69 -9.12 2.91
C VAL A 142 -1.88 -9.31 3.84
N THR A 143 -2.88 -8.47 3.67
CA THR A 143 -4.11 -8.45 4.49
C THR A 143 -5.28 -9.14 3.80
N ASP A 144 -5.15 -9.44 2.50
CA ASP A 144 -6.15 -10.17 1.73
C ASP A 144 -6.05 -11.68 1.97
N PHE A 145 -7.22 -12.32 2.05
CA PHE A 145 -7.36 -13.75 2.35
C PHE A 145 -6.75 -14.67 1.28
N GLU A 146 -6.71 -14.21 0.02
CA GLU A 146 -5.88 -14.80 -1.01
C GLU A 146 -4.76 -13.81 -1.36
N ALA A 147 -3.52 -14.23 -1.14
CA ALA A 147 -2.35 -13.49 -1.59
C ALA A 147 -2.35 -13.46 -3.12
N HIS A 148 -2.98 -12.45 -3.71
CA HIS A 148 -2.94 -12.25 -5.14
C HIS A 148 -1.51 -11.92 -5.60
N GLN A 149 -1.20 -12.20 -6.88
CA GLN A 149 0.04 -11.73 -7.52
C GLN A 149 0.22 -10.21 -7.42
N THR A 150 -0.84 -9.49 -7.01
CA THR A 150 -0.90 -8.06 -6.76
C THR A 150 0.11 -7.58 -5.73
N TYR A 151 0.46 -8.43 -4.76
CA TYR A 151 1.47 -8.12 -3.76
C TYR A 151 2.88 -8.40 -4.27
N VAL A 152 3.07 -9.20 -5.33
CA VAL A 152 4.39 -9.65 -5.77
C VAL A 152 5.09 -8.58 -6.61
N ASP A 153 6.21 -8.07 -6.11
CA ASP A 153 7.09 -7.14 -6.80
C ASP A 153 8.54 -7.39 -6.33
N GLN A 154 9.49 -7.41 -7.27
CA GLN A 154 10.90 -7.65 -6.99
C GLN A 154 11.55 -6.58 -6.10
N ASN A 155 10.88 -5.44 -5.90
CA ASN A 155 11.35 -4.35 -5.06
C ASN A 155 10.81 -4.42 -3.62
N VAL A 156 10.03 -5.45 -3.26
CA VAL A 156 9.63 -5.70 -1.88
C VAL A 156 10.72 -6.49 -1.17
N ASP A 157 11.18 -6.00 -0.02
CA ASP A 157 12.28 -6.64 0.72
C ASP A 157 11.77 -7.77 1.62
N ALA A 158 10.52 -7.69 2.11
CA ALA A 158 9.87 -8.79 2.81
C ALA A 158 8.35 -8.76 2.71
N TYR A 159 7.75 -9.94 2.82
CA TYR A 159 6.31 -10.14 2.91
C TYR A 159 5.93 -10.69 4.28
N VAL A 160 4.87 -10.15 4.86
CA VAL A 160 4.20 -10.72 6.03
C VAL A 160 2.79 -11.13 5.61
N THR A 161 2.41 -12.37 5.88
CA THR A 161 1.11 -12.93 5.50
C THR A 161 0.53 -13.74 6.66
N GLY A 162 -0.80 -13.84 6.70
CA GLY A 162 -1.48 -14.74 7.62
C GLY A 162 -1.23 -16.21 7.25
N SER A 163 -0.86 -17.02 8.22
CA SER A 163 -0.78 -18.48 8.07
C SER A 163 -1.93 -19.15 8.83
N ARG A 164 -2.50 -20.21 8.25
CA ARG A 164 -3.41 -21.13 8.97
C ARG A 164 -2.64 -22.23 9.68
#